data_AF-W4R036-F1
#
_entry.id   AF-W4R036-F1
#
_cell.length_a   1.000
_cell.length_b   1.000
_cell.length_c   1.000
_cell.angle_alpha   90.00
_cell.angle_beta   90.00
_cell.angle_gamma   90.00
#
_symmetry.space_group_name_H-M   'P 1'
#
loop_
_entity.id
_entity.type
_entity.pdbx_description
1 polymer ?
#
loop_
_entity_poly.entity_id
_entity_poly.type
_entity_poly.pdbx_seq_one_letter_code
_entity_poly.pdbx_strand_id
1 'polypeptide(L)' 'MGNLSNLMIIEYLIEDLKRELHHTVSEKGLSHSDTIVVSQDLDKLIIKHQKFKLHLVKSY' A
#
# COMPACT_ATOMS: atom_id res chain seq x y z
N MET A 1 3.15 -22.35 -4.07
CA MET A 1 3.09 -21.16 -4.95
C MET A 1 2.34 -19.95 -4.36
N GLY A 2 1.63 -20.05 -3.22
CA GLY A 2 0.76 -18.95 -2.75
C GLY A 2 1.44 -17.67 -2.24
N ASN A 3 2.67 -17.73 -1.71
CA ASN A 3 3.26 -16.57 -1.05
C ASN A 3 3.79 -15.49 -2.02
N LEU A 4 4.37 -15.90 -3.15
CA LEU A 4 4.87 -14.97 -4.17
C LEU A 4 3.72 -14.22 -4.85
N SER A 5 2.62 -14.92 -5.15
CA SER A 5 1.40 -14.31 -5.71
C SER A 5 0.78 -13.29 -4.75
N ASN A 6 0.75 -13.59 -3.45
CA ASN A 6 0.25 -12.65 -2.44
C ASN A 6 1.11 -11.38 -2.34
N LEU A 7 2.43 -11.51 -2.47
CA LEU A 7 3.33 -10.35 -2.47
C LEU A 7 3.05 -9.45 -3.68
N MET A 8 2.95 -10.03 -4.88
CA MET A 8 2.66 -9.29 -6.12
C MET A 8 1.31 -8.57 -6.08
N ILE A 9 0.28 -9.20 -5.49
CA ILE A 9 -1.04 -8.57 -5.32
C ILE A 9 -0.93 -7.35 -4.40
N ILE A 10 -0.21 -7.47 -3.27
CA ILE A 10 -0.04 -6.35 -2.34
C ILE A 10 0.76 -5.22 -3.00
N GLU A 11 1.81 -5.54 -3.78
CA GLU A 11 2.57 -4.54 -4.54
C GLU A 11 1.72 -3.81 -5.58
N TYR A 12 0.88 -4.54 -6.30
CA TYR A 12 -0.07 -3.94 -7.24
C TYR A 12 -1.03 -2.96 -6.55
N LEU A 13 -1.61 -3.35 -5.42
CA LEU A 13 -2.52 -2.50 -4.65
C LEU A 13 -1.82 -1.25 -4.07
N ILE A 14 -0.55 -1.37 -3.68
CA ILE A 14 0.26 -0.21 -3.24
C ILE A 14 0.42 0.80 -4.39
N GLU A 15 0.74 0.34 -5.59
CA GLU A 15 0.89 1.25 -6.74
C GLU A 15 -0.44 1.87 -7.18
N ASP A 16 -1.54 1.16 -7.01
CA ASP A 16 -2.89 1.70 -7.26
C ASP A 16 -3.24 2.82 -6.26
N LEU A 17 -3.09 2.57 -4.96
CA LEU A 17 -3.33 3.59 -3.92
C LEU A 17 -2.37 4.78 -4.02
N LYS A 18 -1.13 4.59 -4.49
CA LYS A 18 -0.21 5.72 -4.76
C LYS A 18 -0.75 6.62 -5.87
N ARG A 19 -1.33 6.05 -6.93
CA ARG A 19 -1.96 6.82 -8.01
C ARG A 19 -3.21 7.54 -7.50
N GLU A 20 -4.06 6.86 -6.74
CA GLU A 20 -5.24 7.47 -6.12
C GLU A 20 -4.86 8.61 -5.17
N LEU A 21 -3.82 8.42 -4.35
CA LEU A 21 -3.33 9.46 -3.45
C LEU A 21 -2.87 10.69 -4.24
N HIS A 22 -2.06 10.50 -5.28
CA HIS A 22 -1.59 11.61 -6.12
C HIS A 22 -2.75 12.37 -6.76
N HIS A 23 -3.74 11.64 -7.28
CA HIS A 23 -4.94 12.23 -7.86
C HIS A 23 -5.73 13.04 -6.82
N THR A 24 -6.00 12.44 -5.65
CA THR A 24 -6.78 13.06 -4.58
C THR A 24 -6.08 14.29 -4.00
N VAL A 25 -4.75 14.25 -3.84
CA VAL A 25 -3.94 15.42 -3.45
C VAL A 25 -4.05 16.53 -4.47
N SER A 26 -3.97 16.20 -5.77
CA SER A 26 -4.06 17.19 -6.85
C SER A 26 -5.44 17.84 -6.94
N GLU A 27 -6.51 17.10 -6.66
CA GLU A 27 -7.88 17.61 -6.74
C GLU A 27 -8.34 18.34 -5.47
N LYS A 28 -8.00 17.80 -4.29
CA LYS A 28 -8.58 18.20 -3.01
C LYS A 28 -7.58 18.80 -2.03
N GLY A 29 -6.29 18.62 -2.27
CA GLY A 29 -5.22 19.09 -1.39
C GLY A 29 -4.82 18.07 -0.31
N LEU A 30 -3.66 18.33 0.32
CA LEU A 30 -3.02 17.42 1.28
C LEU A 30 -3.82 17.21 2.57
N SER A 31 -4.50 18.26 3.06
CA SER A 31 -5.22 18.23 4.34
C SER A 31 -6.68 17.79 4.21
N HIS A 32 -7.16 17.47 3.01
CA HIS A 32 -8.52 17.02 2.81
C HIS A 32 -8.72 15.64 3.45
N SER A 33 -9.88 15.40 4.05
CA SER A 33 -10.20 14.13 4.74
C SER A 33 -9.94 12.91 3.86
N ASP A 34 -10.37 12.96 2.60
CA ASP A 34 -10.22 11.86 1.65
C ASP A 34 -8.74 11.56 1.36
N THR A 35 -7.92 12.59 1.19
CA THR A 35 -6.47 12.45 1.04
C THR A 35 -5.85 11.76 2.27
N ILE A 36 -6.29 12.15 3.46
CA ILE A 36 -5.84 11.54 4.72
C ILE A 36 -6.24 10.05 4.76
N VAL A 37 -7.49 9.72 4.40
CA VAL A 37 -7.97 8.32 4.38
C VAL A 37 -7.14 7.47 3.40
N VAL A 38 -6.96 7.93 2.17
CA VAL A 38 -6.16 7.19 1.16
C VAL A 38 -4.72 7.01 1.65
N SER A 39 -4.11 8.03 2.25
CA SER A 39 -2.74 7.91 2.81
C SER A 39 -2.65 6.88 3.93
N GLN A 40 -3.65 6.81 4.81
CA GLN A 40 -3.69 5.84 5.90
C GLN A 40 -3.87 4.41 5.39
N ASP A 41 -4.66 4.21 4.34
CA ASP A 41 -4.85 2.89 3.73
C ASP A 41 -3.61 2.41 2.97
N LEU A 42 -2.92 3.33 2.28
CA LEU A 42 -1.61 3.07 1.69
C LEU A 42 -0.59 2.63 2.74
N ASP A 43 -0.49 3.35 3.87
CA ASP A 43 0.43 3.00 4.96
C ASP A 43 0.16 1.60 5.52
N LYS A 44 -1.11 1.24 5.71
CA LYS A 44 -1.49 -0.12 6.17
C LYS A 44 -1.00 -1.20 5.21
N LEU A 45 -1.14 -0.99 3.89
CA LEU A 45 -0.67 -1.94 2.88
C LEU A 45 0.86 -2.05 2.85
N ILE A 46 1.58 -0.92 2.97
CA ILE A 46 3.05 -0.91 3.04
C ILE A 46 3.52 -1.71 4.26
N ILE A 47 2.93 -1.49 5.43
CA ILE A 47 3.27 -2.24 6.65
C ILE A 47 2.98 -3.74 6.46
N LYS A 48 1.84 -4.09 5.84
CA LYS A 48 1.49 -5.49 5.54
C LYS A 48 2.51 -6.14 4.61
N HIS A 49 2.93 -5.45 3.55
CA HIS A 49 3.95 -5.91 2.62
C HIS A 49 5.29 -6.16 3.32
N GLN A 50 5.74 -5.20 4.13
CA GLN A 50 7.00 -5.30 4.89
C GLN A 50 6.98 -6.48 5.87
N LYS A 51 5.88 -6.65 6.63
CA LYS A 51 5.71 -7.79 7.54
C LYS A 51 5.74 -9.12 6.79
N PHE A 52 5.08 -9.18 5.62
CA PHE A 52 5.07 -10.38 4.79
C PHE A 52 6.48 -10.72 4.27
N LYS A 53 7.23 -9.73 3.75
CA LYS A 53 8.63 -9.92 3.34
C LYS A 53 9.50 -10.41 4.49
N LEU A 54 9.37 -9.82 5.67
CA LEU A 54 10.13 -10.23 6.86
C LEU A 54 9.84 -11.70 7.23
N HIS A 55 8.58 -12.12 7.14
CA HIS A 55 8.19 -13.50 7.43
C HIS A 55 8.81 -14.50 6.44
N LEU A 56 8.86 -14.14 5.15
CA LEU A 56 9.51 -14.96 4.13
C LEU A 56 11.01 -15.09 4.36
N VAL A 57 11.70 -14.01 4.71
CA VAL A 57 13.15 -14.02 4.97
C VAL A 57 13.49 -14.84 6.22
N LYS A 58 12.69 -14.76 7.29
CA LYS A 58 12.90 -15.53 8.53
C LYS A 58 12.57 -17.01 8.42
N SER A 59 11.94 -17.45 7.33
CA SER A 59 11.52 -18.85 7.14
C SER A 59 12.57 -19.70 6.38
N TYR A 60 13.74 -19.13 6.08
CA TYR A 60 14.93 -19.81 5.55
C TYR A 60 16.01 -19.92 6.63
#